data_AF-A0A674GM84-F1
#
_entry.id   AF-A0A674GM84-F1
#
_cell.length_a   1.000
_cell.length_b   1.000
_cell.length_c   1.000
_cell.angle_alpha   90.00
_cell.angle_beta   90.00
_cell.angle_gamma   90.00
#
_symmetry.space_group_name_H-M   'P 1'
#
loop_
_entity.id
_entity.type
_entity.pdbx_description
1 polymer ?
#
loop_
_entity_poly.entity_id
_entity_poly.type
_entity_poly.pdbx_seq_one_letter_code
_entity_poly.pdbx_strand_id
1 'polypeptide(L)'
;PLPTPRPPTPFIADARGHLLPGVSRSQVSPWGTFLGTWDMPARIPPARWDRSARSAAATARLQRERHREGHRELRRACNGIRTRVTGKVTQLGTAGDTGTHTGTPGRHREGHRELQRHPDTGHRQGDTAGTQLGTRGHT
;
A
#
# COMPACT_ATOMS: atom_id res chain seq x y z
N PRO A 1 2.54 5.01 54.76
CA PRO A 1 2.13 3.61 54.50
C PRO A 1 2.90 3.04 53.29
N LEU A 2 3.57 1.90 53.46
CA LEU A 2 4.24 1.21 52.35
C LEU A 2 3.20 0.51 51.45
N PRO A 3 3.38 0.50 50.11
CA PRO A 3 2.49 -0.24 49.23
C PRO A 3 2.61 -1.74 49.51
N THR A 4 1.48 -2.42 49.63
CA THR A 4 1.44 -3.87 49.80
C THR A 4 1.92 -4.57 48.52
N PRO A 5 2.66 -5.68 48.65
CA PRO A 5 3.11 -6.45 47.50
C PRO A 5 1.91 -7.04 46.75
N ARG A 6 2.02 -7.12 45.43
CA ARG A 6 0.97 -7.72 44.59
C ARG A 6 0.86 -9.22 44.87
N PRO A 7 -0.35 -9.81 44.85
CA PRO A 7 -0.51 -11.24 45.01
C PRO A 7 0.13 -12.00 43.83
N PRO A 8 0.49 -13.29 44.04
CA PRO A 8 1.04 -14.14 42.99
C PRO A 8 0.05 -14.37 41.85
N THR A 9 0.57 -14.64 40.64
CA THR A 9 -0.26 -15.05 39.49
C THR A 9 -0.69 -16.51 39.64
N PRO A 10 -1.99 -16.85 39.53
CA PRO A 10 -2.45 -18.24 39.62
C PRO A 10 -2.03 -19.05 38.40
N PHE A 11 -1.95 -20.37 38.57
CA PHE A 11 -1.72 -21.30 37.46
C PHE A 11 -2.98 -21.44 36.59
N ILE A 12 -2.79 -21.39 35.27
CA ILE A 12 -3.89 -21.50 34.29
C ILE A 12 -3.86 -22.82 33.49
N ALA A 13 -2.87 -23.67 33.75
CA ALA A 13 -2.66 -24.93 33.04
C ALA A 13 -2.38 -26.08 34.01
N ASP A 14 -2.64 -27.30 33.56
CA ASP A 14 -2.32 -28.54 34.27
C ASP A 14 -0.82 -28.91 34.12
N ALA A 15 -0.40 -29.95 34.83
CA ALA A 15 0.99 -30.44 34.79
C ALA A 15 1.40 -31.05 33.42
N ARG A 16 0.45 -31.21 32.49
CA ARG A 16 0.68 -31.72 31.13
C ARG A 16 0.75 -30.59 30.10
N GLY A 17 0.49 -29.34 30.51
CA GLY A 17 0.49 -28.17 29.64
C GLY A 17 -0.86 -27.83 29.00
N HIS A 18 -1.95 -28.49 29.40
CA HIS A 18 -3.30 -28.12 28.94
C HIS A 18 -3.88 -26.99 29.79
N LEU A 19 -4.59 -26.05 29.15
CA LEU A 19 -5.33 -25.02 29.86
C LEU A 19 -6.43 -25.64 30.72
N LEU A 20 -6.60 -25.13 31.94
CA LEU A 20 -7.67 -25.56 32.84
C LEU A 20 -9.05 -25.26 32.21
N PRO A 21 -10.08 -26.09 32.48
CA PRO A 21 -11.44 -25.82 32.03
C PRO A 21 -11.91 -24.41 32.46
N GLY A 22 -12.55 -23.69 31.54
CA GLY A 22 -13.04 -22.33 31.80
C GLY A 22 -12.02 -21.21 31.55
N VAL A 23 -10.74 -21.53 31.28
CA VAL A 23 -9.77 -20.53 30.81
C VAL A 23 -10.09 -20.19 29.36
N SER A 24 -10.39 -18.91 29.11
CA SER A 24 -10.62 -18.38 27.77
C SER A 24 -9.41 -18.64 26.88
N ARG A 25 -9.65 -19.30 25.75
CA ARG A 25 -8.66 -19.54 24.70
C ARG A 25 -9.23 -19.09 23.36
N SER A 26 -8.32 -18.76 22.45
CA SER A 26 -8.69 -18.59 21.05
C SER A 26 -9.26 -19.89 20.51
N GLN A 27 -10.44 -19.81 19.86
CA GLN A 27 -11.10 -20.97 19.24
C GLN A 27 -10.50 -21.33 17.88
N VAL A 28 -9.87 -20.37 17.21
CA VAL A 28 -9.41 -20.53 15.82
C VAL A 28 -7.93 -20.92 15.76
N SER A 29 -7.09 -20.26 16.57
CA SER A 29 -5.63 -20.48 16.55
C SER A 29 -5.01 -20.04 17.88
N PRO A 30 -4.12 -20.84 18.50
CA PRO A 30 -3.40 -20.44 19.71
C PRO A 30 -2.48 -19.23 19.48
N TRP A 31 -2.12 -18.92 18.23
CA TRP A 31 -1.35 -17.75 17.84
C TRP A 31 -2.21 -16.56 17.36
N GLY A 32 -3.54 -16.69 17.40
CA GLY A 32 -4.46 -15.66 16.93
C GLY A 32 -4.35 -15.44 15.42
N THR A 33 -4.22 -14.18 14.98
CA THR A 33 -4.08 -13.80 13.57
C THR A 33 -2.63 -13.77 13.09
N PHE A 34 -1.75 -14.55 13.70
CA PHE A 34 -0.36 -14.64 13.28
C PHE A 34 -0.24 -15.15 11.84
N LEU A 35 0.52 -14.44 11.00
CA LEU A 35 0.88 -14.91 9.67
C LEU A 35 2.24 -15.60 9.72
N GLY A 36 2.31 -16.83 9.22
CA GLY A 36 3.55 -17.56 9.08
C GLY A 36 4.48 -16.93 8.03
N THR A 37 5.75 -17.33 8.06
CA THR A 37 6.73 -16.89 7.05
C THR A 37 6.27 -17.17 5.62
N TRP A 38 5.60 -18.31 5.42
CA TRP A 38 5.08 -18.72 4.11
C TRP A 38 3.78 -18.02 3.72
N ASP A 39 3.03 -17.51 4.71
CA ASP A 39 1.77 -16.78 4.52
C ASP A 39 2.01 -15.26 4.36
N MET A 40 3.26 -14.80 4.48
CA MET A 40 3.57 -13.40 4.19
C MET A 40 3.50 -13.12 2.69
N PRO A 41 2.96 -11.96 2.28
CA PRO A 41 2.92 -11.59 0.87
C PRO A 41 4.35 -11.39 0.35
N ALA A 42 4.57 -11.78 -0.91
CA ALA A 42 5.86 -11.64 -1.59
C ALA A 42 6.44 -10.21 -1.57
N ARG A 43 5.56 -9.20 -1.46
CA ARG A 43 5.96 -7.80 -1.29
C ARG A 43 5.37 -7.18 -0.04
N ILE A 44 6.22 -7.03 0.97
CA ILE A 44 5.91 -6.31 2.20
C ILE A 44 5.83 -4.80 1.90
N PRO A 45 4.74 -4.11 2.29
CA PRO A 45 4.66 -2.67 2.13
C PRO A 45 5.70 -1.96 3.00
N PRO A 46 6.22 -0.80 2.55
CA PRO A 46 7.16 -0.02 3.36
C PRO A 46 6.50 0.43 4.66
N ALA A 47 7.29 0.69 5.69
CA ALA A 47 6.79 1.14 7.00
C ALA A 47 6.06 2.50 6.93
N ARG A 48 6.41 3.34 5.95
CA ARG A 48 5.82 4.66 5.75
C ARG A 48 5.48 4.88 4.27
N TRP A 49 4.33 5.50 4.03
CA TRP A 49 3.95 6.05 2.72
C TRP A 49 3.81 7.55 2.81
N ASP A 50 4.51 8.24 1.92
CA ASP A 50 4.35 9.66 1.76
C ASP A 50 3.30 9.97 0.67
N ARG A 51 2.28 10.74 1.04
CA ARG A 51 1.26 11.26 0.11
C ARG A 51 1.74 12.45 -0.70
N SER A 52 2.96 12.94 -0.48
CA SER A 52 3.56 14.06 -1.22
C SER A 52 3.86 13.78 -2.70
N ALA A 53 3.33 12.69 -3.27
CA ALA A 53 3.52 12.36 -4.66
C ALA A 53 3.12 13.56 -5.54
N ARG A 54 4.05 14.02 -6.38
CA ARG A 54 3.93 15.28 -7.16
C ARG A 54 2.90 15.22 -8.29
N SER A 55 2.14 14.13 -8.42
CA SER A 55 1.10 13.99 -9.44
C SER A 55 -0.10 13.17 -8.96
N ALA A 56 -1.28 13.49 -9.50
CA ALA A 56 -2.52 12.77 -9.20
C ALA A 56 -2.43 11.27 -9.54
N ALA A 57 -1.77 10.92 -10.66
CA ALA A 57 -1.57 9.54 -11.07
C ALA A 57 -0.71 8.75 -10.06
N ALA A 58 0.36 9.37 -9.54
CA ALA A 58 1.22 8.75 -8.54
C ALA A 58 0.49 8.57 -7.20
N THR A 59 -0.31 9.56 -6.77
CA THR A 59 -1.18 9.43 -5.59
C THR A 59 -2.20 8.30 -5.76
N ALA A 60 -2.86 8.21 -6.92
CA ALA A 60 -3.82 7.13 -7.20
C ALA A 60 -3.15 5.75 -7.19
N ARG A 61 -1.91 5.64 -7.70
CA ARG A 61 -1.12 4.40 -7.63
C ARG A 61 -0.81 3.99 -6.19
N LEU A 62 -0.40 4.94 -5.33
CA LEU A 62 -0.14 4.67 -3.91
C LEU A 62 -1.40 4.18 -3.19
N GLN A 63 -2.55 4.78 -3.48
CA GLN A 63 -3.82 4.34 -2.92
C GLN A 63 -4.19 2.93 -3.40
N ARG A 64 -4.02 2.60 -4.68
CA ARG A 64 -4.26 1.23 -5.17
C ARG A 64 -3.33 0.22 -4.52
N GLU A 65 -2.04 0.53 -4.38
CA GLU A 65 -1.07 -0.36 -3.73
C GLU A 65 -1.47 -0.64 -2.28
N ARG A 66 -2.04 0.34 -1.57
CA ARG A 66 -2.56 0.17 -0.20
C ARG A 66 -3.64 -0.87 -0.03
N HIS A 67 -4.41 -1.07 -1.08
CA HIS A 67 -5.55 -1.99 -1.09
C HIS A 67 -5.20 -3.33 -1.77
N ARG A 68 -3.93 -3.55 -2.12
CA ARG A 68 -3.48 -4.80 -2.73
C ARG A 68 -3.71 -5.99 -1.81
N GLU A 69 -4.08 -7.12 -2.41
CA GLU A 69 -4.23 -8.39 -1.70
C GLU A 69 -2.92 -8.77 -0.99
N GLY A 70 -3.04 -9.31 0.23
CA GLY A 70 -1.91 -9.54 1.14
C GLY A 70 -1.51 -8.35 2.02
N HIS A 71 -1.63 -7.10 1.56
CA HIS A 71 -1.45 -5.93 2.46
C HIS A 71 -2.58 -5.81 3.48
N ARG A 72 -3.79 -6.27 3.10
CA ARG A 72 -4.94 -6.32 4.01
C ARG A 72 -4.73 -7.32 5.15
N GLU A 73 -4.18 -8.50 4.85
CA GLU A 73 -3.89 -9.55 5.81
C GLU A 73 -2.80 -9.11 6.78
N LEU A 74 -1.73 -8.49 6.27
CA LEU A 74 -0.70 -7.86 7.10
C LEU A 74 -1.25 -6.80 8.07
N ARG A 75 -2.31 -6.08 7.71
CA ARG A 75 -2.92 -5.09 8.63
C ARG A 75 -3.78 -5.73 9.73
N ARG A 76 -4.27 -6.94 9.48
CA ARG A 76 -5.12 -7.73 10.41
C ARG A 76 -4.29 -8.64 11.31
N ALA A 77 -3.12 -9.05 10.86
CA ALA A 77 -2.24 -9.93 11.59
C ALA A 77 -1.66 -9.27 12.84
N CYS A 78 -1.49 -10.05 13.91
CA CYS A 78 -0.91 -9.56 15.16
C CYS A 78 0.58 -9.22 15.03
N ASN A 79 1.29 -9.96 14.17
CA ASN A 79 2.69 -9.74 13.79
C ASN A 79 2.84 -8.91 12.50
N GLY A 80 1.75 -8.41 11.93
CA GLY A 80 1.79 -7.76 10.63
C GLY A 80 2.15 -6.28 10.66
N ILE A 81 2.53 -5.74 9.51
CA ILE A 81 3.05 -4.37 9.37
C ILE A 81 1.93 -3.37 9.10
N ARG A 82 1.90 -2.31 9.91
CA ARG A 82 0.99 -1.16 9.73
C ARG A 82 1.72 0.03 9.12
N THR A 83 1.65 0.14 7.80
CA THR A 83 2.21 1.29 7.08
C THR A 83 1.53 2.58 7.52
N ARG A 84 2.33 3.50 8.10
CA ARG A 84 1.85 4.85 8.43
C ARG A 84 1.79 5.69 7.16
N VAL A 85 0.73 6.45 7.02
CA VAL A 85 0.57 7.36 5.89
C VAL A 85 0.86 8.79 6.36
N THR A 86 1.87 9.41 5.77
CA THR A 86 2.37 10.76 6.09
C THR A 86 2.18 11.71 4.90
N GLY A 87 2.40 13.00 5.10
CA GLY A 87 2.29 14.03 4.06
C GLY A 87 0.92 14.71 4.03
N LYS A 88 0.90 15.99 3.65
CA LYS A 88 -0.33 16.74 3.37
C LYS A 88 -0.76 16.44 1.93
N VAL A 89 -2.04 16.16 1.72
CA VAL A 89 -2.59 16.14 0.37
C VAL A 89 -2.56 17.58 -0.12
N THR A 90 -1.69 17.89 -1.07
CA THR A 90 -1.76 19.15 -1.81
C THR A 90 -3.03 19.08 -2.65
N GLN A 91 -4.12 19.66 -2.15
CA GLN A 91 -5.26 20.01 -3.00
C GLN A 91 -4.77 21.13 -3.92
N LEU A 92 -4.40 20.77 -5.15
CA LEU A 92 -4.22 21.77 -6.20
C LEU A 92 -5.61 22.36 -6.43
N GLY A 93 -5.78 23.64 -6.08
CA GLY A 93 -7.08 24.29 -5.93
C GLY A 93 -8.00 24.09 -7.13
N THR A 94 -9.26 23.77 -6.86
CA THR A 94 -10.36 24.09 -7.74
C THR A 94 -10.42 25.60 -7.83
N ALA A 95 -9.82 26.17 -8.87
CA ALA A 95 -10.02 27.56 -9.24
C ALA A 95 -11.47 27.72 -9.72
N GLY A 96 -12.37 27.96 -8.76
CA GLY A 96 -13.64 28.64 -9.01
C GLY A 96 -13.35 30.13 -9.03
N ASP A 97 -12.92 30.62 -10.19
CA ASP A 97 -12.71 32.04 -10.46
C ASP A 97 -14.07 32.75 -10.55
N THR A 98 -14.39 33.55 -9.54
CA THR A 98 -15.46 34.56 -9.57
C THR A 98 -14.95 35.77 -8.82
N GLY A 99 -14.64 36.87 -9.54
CA GLY A 99 -14.29 38.15 -8.92
C GLY A 99 -13.44 39.09 -9.76
N THR A 100 -14.12 39.86 -10.61
CA THR A 100 -13.69 40.83 -11.62
C THR A 100 -12.79 42.01 -11.15
N HIS A 101 -12.08 42.63 -12.11
CA HIS A 101 -11.46 43.99 -12.27
C HIS A 101 -10.41 44.53 -11.27
N THR A 102 -9.25 45.06 -11.69
CA THR A 102 -9.02 46.30 -12.48
C THR A 102 -7.59 46.34 -13.08
N GLY A 103 -7.39 47.05 -14.20
CA GLY A 103 -6.26 46.87 -15.13
C GLY A 103 -5.07 47.83 -15.03
N THR A 104 -4.09 47.62 -15.94
CA THR A 104 -3.41 48.61 -16.82
C THR A 104 -2.33 47.86 -17.66
N PRO A 105 -2.15 48.15 -18.96
CA PRO A 105 -1.39 47.30 -19.88
C PRO A 105 0.10 47.69 -19.97
N GLY A 106 0.97 46.70 -19.83
CA GLY A 106 2.41 46.80 -20.08
C GLY A 106 2.78 46.08 -21.39
N ARG A 107 3.17 46.88 -22.38
CA ARG A 107 3.56 46.54 -23.74
C ARG A 107 4.86 45.71 -23.82
N HIS A 108 5.02 45.03 -24.97
CA HIS A 108 6.26 44.42 -25.52
C HIS A 108 6.73 43.12 -24.83
N ARG A 109 7.16 42.05 -25.52
CA ARG A 109 7.69 41.91 -26.88
C ARG A 109 7.56 40.44 -27.31
N GLU A 110 7.09 40.28 -28.54
CA GLU A 110 7.10 39.06 -29.35
C GLU A 110 8.45 38.34 -29.31
N GLY A 111 8.44 37.10 -28.84
CA GLY A 111 9.56 36.18 -28.85
C GLY A 111 9.09 34.84 -29.39
N HIS A 112 8.84 34.80 -30.71
CA HIS A 112 8.72 33.55 -31.45
C HIS A 112 10.01 32.74 -31.25
N ARG A 113 9.93 31.68 -30.42
CA ARG A 113 10.86 30.56 -30.47
C ARG A 113 10.06 29.29 -30.67
N GLU A 114 9.78 29.06 -31.94
CA GLU A 114 9.39 27.79 -32.52
C GLU A 114 10.42 26.74 -32.13
N LEU A 115 10.13 25.97 -31.09
CA LEU A 115 10.85 24.73 -30.83
C LEU A 115 10.34 23.71 -31.85
N GLN A 116 11.12 23.55 -32.92
CA GLN A 116 10.97 22.50 -33.91
C GLN A 116 10.76 21.15 -33.22
N ARG A 117 9.55 20.62 -33.42
CA ARG A 117 9.23 19.23 -33.14
C ARG A 117 9.96 18.39 -34.18
N HIS A 118 10.94 17.61 -33.75
CA HIS A 118 11.46 16.53 -34.58
C HIS A 118 10.44 15.37 -34.55
N PRO A 119 9.99 14.85 -35.71
CA PRO A 119 9.14 13.67 -35.74
C PRO A 119 9.95 12.41 -35.42
N ASP A 120 9.49 11.70 -34.41
CA ASP A 120 9.84 10.32 -34.10
C ASP A 120 9.38 9.43 -35.26
N THR A 121 10.32 8.80 -35.97
CA THR A 121 10.01 7.82 -37.03
C THR A 121 10.93 6.63 -36.86
N GLY A 122 10.38 5.51 -36.40
CA GLY A 122 11.14 4.29 -36.18
C GLY A 122 10.28 3.08 -35.82
N HIS A 123 9.17 2.87 -36.52
CA HIS A 123 8.56 1.54 -36.58
C HIS A 123 9.44 0.62 -37.44
N ARG A 124 9.87 -0.52 -36.90
CA ARG A 124 10.18 -1.70 -37.72
C ARG A 124 9.75 -2.99 -37.00
N GLN A 125 8.68 -3.56 -37.55
CA GLN A 125 8.24 -4.94 -37.38
C GLN A 125 9.26 -5.93 -37.94
N GLY A 126 9.39 -7.07 -37.26
CA GLY A 126 9.66 -8.38 -37.83
C GLY A 126 9.19 -9.40 -36.78
N ASP A 127 8.13 -10.18 -36.99
CA ASP A 127 8.03 -11.39 -37.85
C ASP A 127 9.01 -12.48 -37.37
N THR A 128 8.68 -13.76 -37.14
CA THR A 128 7.49 -14.62 -37.29
C THR A 128 7.81 -15.96 -36.61
N ALA A 129 6.78 -16.73 -36.20
CA ALA A 129 6.75 -18.18 -35.93
C ALA A 129 7.65 -18.72 -34.79
N GLY A 130 7.26 -19.70 -33.99
CA GLY A 130 6.14 -20.64 -33.99
C GLY A 130 6.49 -21.74 -32.96
N THR A 131 5.54 -22.61 -32.64
CA THR A 131 5.70 -24.01 -32.16
C THR A 131 4.73 -24.37 -31.04
N GLN A 132 3.59 -24.88 -31.50
CA GLN A 132 2.95 -26.15 -31.15
C GLN A 132 2.43 -26.45 -29.75
N LEU A 133 1.12 -26.76 -29.77
CA LEU A 133 0.38 -27.63 -28.88
C LEU A 133 1.13 -28.95 -28.60
N GLY A 134 1.10 -29.37 -27.35
CA GLY A 134 1.35 -30.74 -26.93
C GLY A 134 0.24 -31.20 -25.99
N THR A 135 -0.79 -31.82 -26.54
CA THR A 135 -1.73 -32.68 -25.81
C THR A 135 -1.03 -34.00 -25.45
N ARG A 136 -1.26 -34.49 -24.23
CA ARG A 136 -1.15 -35.92 -23.88
C ARG A 136 -1.77 -36.14 -22.50
N GLY A 137 -2.92 -36.83 -22.49
CA GLY A 137 -3.41 -37.51 -21.29
C GLY A 137 -2.61 -38.78 -21.02
N HIS A 138 -2.86 -39.42 -19.88
CA HIS A 138 -3.09 -40.87 -19.77
C HIS A 138 -3.37 -41.23 -18.30
N THR A 139 -4.41 -42.08 -18.17
CA THR A 139 -4.76 -43.03 -17.10
C THR A 139 -5.07 -42.50 -15.71
#